data_AF-G2TIV3-F1
#
_entry.id   AF-G2TIV3-F1
#
_cell.length_a   1.000
_cell.length_b   1.000
_cell.length_c   1.000
_cell.angle_alpha   90.00
_cell.angle_beta   90.00
_cell.angle_gamma   90.00
#
_symmetry.space_group_name_H-M   'P 1'
#
loop_
_entity.id
_entity.type
_entity.pdbx_description
1 polymer ?
#
loop_
_entity_poly.entity_id
_entity_poly.type
_entity_poly.pdbx_seq_one_letter_code
_entity_poly.pdbx_strand_id
1 'polypeptide(L)'
;MIAKNSLNNQLPNEIKSTFKELNVLKHLRIAGITKSFGFSCAYIFQLIFCMIFENKNWFRMLESKKATDIPAKDTVYRFLNQSTFNWRRFLLSLVASVIGKVSKLTRHDRPKVLILDDSSYDRNRSKHVELLARCFDHASQKMRFYKGFRMLTLG
;
A
#
# COMPACT_ATOMS: atom_id res chain seq x y z
N MET A 1 23.50 28.79 4.50
CA MET A 1 22.62 28.21 3.46
C MET A 1 22.45 26.73 3.74
N ILE A 2 21.33 26.32 4.36
CA ILE A 2 21.03 24.89 4.55
C ILE A 2 20.61 24.36 3.18
N ALA A 3 21.38 23.44 2.62
CA ALA A 3 21.02 22.73 1.40
C ALA A 3 19.60 22.17 1.57
N LYS A 4 18.69 22.47 0.62
CA LYS A 4 17.39 21.83 0.53
C LYS A 4 17.62 20.33 0.34
N ASN A 5 17.73 19.59 1.45
CA ASN A 5 17.82 18.15 1.44
C ASN A 5 16.58 17.62 0.73
N SER A 6 16.79 16.78 -0.29
CA SER A 6 15.69 16.23 -1.08
C SER A 6 14.67 15.58 -0.14
N LEU A 7 13.37 15.83 -0.36
CA LEU A 7 12.26 15.27 0.43
C LEU A 7 12.37 13.74 0.60
N ASN A 8 13.06 13.07 -0.33
CA ASN A 8 13.31 11.64 -0.28
C ASN A 8 14.30 11.21 0.81
N ASN A 9 15.18 12.07 1.35
CA ASN A 9 16.22 11.68 2.32
C ASN A 9 15.68 11.20 3.68
N GLN A 10 14.38 11.34 3.93
CA GLN A 10 13.75 10.91 5.19
C GLN A 10 13.22 9.47 5.15
N LEU A 11 13.19 8.82 3.99
CA LEU A 11 12.70 7.44 3.84
C LEU A 11 13.86 6.45 4.07
N PRO A 12 13.63 5.31 4.75
CA PRO A 12 14.62 4.25 4.93
C PRO A 12 15.26 3.87 3.58
N ASN A 13 16.59 3.78 3.54
CA ASN A 13 17.33 3.53 2.29
C ASN A 13 16.97 2.18 1.67
N GLU A 14 16.61 1.22 2.52
CA GLU A 14 16.17 -0.13 2.17
C GLU A 14 14.91 -0.06 1.32
N ILE A 15 13.92 0.75 1.72
CA ILE A 15 12.64 0.89 0.99
C ILE A 15 12.88 1.49 -0.39
N LYS A 16 13.75 2.50 -0.50
CA LYS A 16 14.11 3.08 -1.80
C LYS A 16 14.78 2.07 -2.71
N SER A 17 15.73 1.29 -2.17
CA SER A 17 16.43 0.24 -2.92
C SER A 17 15.43 -0.78 -3.46
N THR A 18 14.56 -1.30 -2.59
CA THR A 18 13.52 -2.28 -2.97
C THR A 18 12.55 -1.71 -4.00
N PHE A 19 12.12 -0.45 -3.86
CA PHE A 19 11.21 0.19 -4.83
C PHE A 19 11.83 0.31 -6.21
N LYS A 20 13.13 0.64 -6.26
CA LYS A 20 13.89 0.70 -7.51
C LYS A 20 14.06 -0.69 -8.10
N GLU A 21 14.45 -1.65 -7.28
CA GLU A 21 14.66 -3.04 -7.66
C GLU A 21 13.38 -3.68 -8.25
N LEU A 22 12.23 -3.44 -7.62
CA LEU A 22 10.93 -3.96 -8.04
C LEU A 22 10.22 -3.07 -9.07
N ASN A 23 10.86 -1.97 -9.50
CA ASN A 23 10.30 -1.00 -10.45
C ASN A 23 8.89 -0.49 -10.06
N VAL A 24 8.62 -0.29 -8.76
CA VAL A 24 7.28 0.03 -8.24
C VAL A 24 6.66 1.25 -8.94
N LEU A 25 7.46 2.31 -9.13
CA LEU A 25 6.99 3.55 -9.77
C LEU A 25 6.65 3.36 -11.26
N LYS A 26 7.31 2.42 -11.94
CA LYS A 26 6.97 2.06 -13.33
C LYS A 26 5.58 1.43 -13.38
N HIS A 27 5.29 0.51 -12.45
CA HIS A 27 3.99 -0.15 -12.36
C HIS A 27 2.87 0.82 -11.99
N LEU A 28 3.11 1.80 -11.11
CA LEU A 28 2.14 2.87 -10.81
C LEU A 28 1.75 3.63 -12.09
N ARG A 29 2.74 4.04 -12.89
CA ARG A 29 2.50 4.76 -14.15
C ARG A 29 1.77 3.91 -15.19
N ILE A 30 2.13 2.63 -15.34
CA ILE A 30 1.41 1.69 -16.22
C ILE A 30 -0.06 1.55 -15.82
N ALA A 31 -0.35 1.62 -14.51
CA ALA A 31 -1.69 1.57 -13.98
C ALA A 31 -2.47 2.90 -14.09
N GLY A 32 -1.88 3.94 -14.68
CA GLY A 32 -2.49 5.27 -14.79
C GLY A 32 -2.45 6.08 -13.49
N ILE A 33 -1.73 5.60 -12.47
CA ILE A 33 -1.60 6.28 -11.18
C ILE A 33 -0.52 7.35 -11.31
N THR A 34 -0.95 8.52 -11.76
CA THR A 34 -0.09 9.67 -12.04
C THR A 34 -0.71 10.94 -11.48
N LYS A 35 0.13 11.96 -11.24
CA LYS A 35 -0.29 13.26 -10.73
C LYS A 35 0.40 14.36 -11.53
N SER A 36 -0.33 15.42 -11.86
CA SER A 36 0.18 16.56 -12.63
C SER A 36 0.71 17.70 -11.74
N PHE A 37 0.25 17.82 -10.49
CA PHE A 37 0.58 18.96 -9.62
C PHE A 37 0.79 18.56 -8.15
N GLY A 38 1.60 19.37 -7.45
CA GLY A 38 1.93 19.22 -6.03
C GLY A 38 2.97 18.14 -5.76
N PHE A 39 2.84 17.46 -4.62
CA PHE A 39 3.71 16.34 -4.28
C PHE A 39 3.63 15.23 -5.33
N SER A 40 4.78 14.68 -5.70
CA SER A 40 4.85 13.62 -6.69
C SER A 40 4.10 12.37 -6.23
N CYS A 41 3.53 11.63 -7.18
CA CYS A 41 2.91 10.33 -6.91
C CYS A 41 3.87 9.37 -6.20
N ALA A 42 5.15 9.38 -6.61
CA ALA A 42 6.18 8.54 -6.02
C ALA A 42 6.38 8.84 -4.53
N TYR A 43 6.50 10.12 -4.19
CA TYR A 43 6.71 10.55 -2.81
C TYR A 43 5.50 10.23 -1.93
N ILE A 44 4.29 10.55 -2.37
CA ILE A 44 3.06 10.25 -1.61
C ILE A 44 2.94 8.74 -1.37
N PHE A 45 3.15 7.93 -2.40
CA PHE A 45 3.03 6.48 -2.28
C PHE A 45 4.11 5.89 -1.35
N GLN A 46 5.36 6.34 -1.45
CA GLN A 46 6.45 5.94 -0.55
C GLN A 46 6.15 6.33 0.90
N LEU A 47 5.66 7.55 1.13
CA LEU A 47 5.30 8.03 2.45
C LEU A 47 4.20 7.17 3.09
N ILE A 48 3.14 6.86 2.32
CA ILE A 48 2.06 5.97 2.77
C ILE A 48 2.59 4.59 3.11
N PHE A 49 3.45 4.04 2.26
CA PHE A 49 4.06 2.75 2.49
C PHE A 49 4.90 2.73 3.78
N CYS A 50 5.81 3.70 3.96
CA CYS A 50 6.67 3.78 5.13
C CYS A 50 5.90 3.90 6.46
N MET A 51 4.81 4.67 6.49
CA MET A 51 4.01 4.79 7.72
C MET A 51 3.44 3.45 8.20
N ILE A 52 3.11 2.54 7.27
CA ILE A 52 2.63 1.19 7.62
C ILE A 52 3.71 0.43 8.39
N PHE A 53 4.97 0.50 7.94
CA PHE A 53 6.10 -0.16 8.61
C PHE A 53 6.50 0.52 9.92
N GLU A 54 6.41 1.85 9.99
CA GLU A 54 6.69 2.60 11.22
C GLU A 54 5.57 2.50 12.26
N ASN A 55 4.42 1.91 11.90
CA ASN A 55 3.22 1.83 12.73
C ASN A 55 2.79 3.21 13.30
N LYS A 56 3.01 4.26 12.50
CA LYS A 56 2.64 5.64 12.84
C LYS A 56 1.35 6.01 12.14
N ASN A 57 0.43 6.62 12.87
CA ASN A 57 -0.74 7.23 12.28
C ASN A 57 -0.42 8.63 11.73
N TRP A 58 -1.21 9.10 10.76
CA TRP A 58 -1.01 10.39 10.11
C TRP A 58 -0.99 11.57 11.09
N PHE A 59 -1.80 11.48 12.15
CA PHE A 59 -1.91 12.50 13.18
C PHE A 59 -0.57 12.74 13.89
N ARG A 60 0.07 11.66 14.38
CA ARG A 60 1.39 11.73 15.02
C ARG A 60 2.48 12.25 14.08
N MET A 61 2.34 12.01 12.78
CA MET A 61 3.30 12.51 11.80
C MET A 61 3.17 14.02 11.58
N LEU A 62 1.94 14.54 11.55
CA LEU A 62 1.67 15.98 11.43
C LEU A 62 2.02 16.77 12.69
N GLU A 63 2.04 16.17 13.87
CA GLU A 63 2.47 16.83 15.11
C GLU A 63 4.02 16.92 15.24
N SER A 64 4.75 16.26 14.33
CA SER A 64 6.21 16.31 14.36
C SER A 64 6.75 17.66 13.87
N LYS A 65 7.99 17.98 14.25
CA LYS A 65 8.72 19.19 13.79
C LYS A 65 8.88 19.30 12.25
N LYS A 66 8.48 18.27 11.50
CA LYS A 66 8.58 18.17 10.04
C LYS A 66 7.24 18.40 9.31
N ALA A 67 6.21 18.85 10.03
CA ALA A 67 4.86 19.03 9.50
C ALA A 67 4.78 19.87 8.20
N THR A 68 5.67 20.86 8.05
CA THR A 68 5.71 21.76 6.88
C THR A 68 6.22 21.10 5.59
N ASP A 69 6.98 20.01 5.70
CA ASP A 69 7.62 19.34 4.55
C ASP A 69 6.84 18.10 4.07
N ILE A 70 5.71 17.83 4.71
CA ILE A 70 4.90 16.62 4.47
C ILE A 70 3.56 17.06 3.88
N PRO A 71 2.98 16.32 2.92
CA PRO A 71 1.65 16.59 2.43
C PRO A 71 0.64 16.72 3.57
N ALA A 72 -0.34 17.59 3.41
CA ALA A 72 -1.49 17.61 4.30
C ALA A 72 -2.35 16.36 4.11
N LYS A 73 -3.21 16.09 5.10
CA LYS A 73 -4.06 14.89 5.16
C LYS A 73 -4.97 14.75 3.93
N ASP A 74 -5.48 15.86 3.45
CA ASP A 74 -6.34 15.95 2.26
C ASP A 74 -5.63 15.42 0.99
N THR A 75 -4.33 15.70 0.86
CA THR A 75 -3.52 15.27 -0.28
C THR A 75 -3.40 13.74 -0.33
N VAL A 76 -3.27 13.09 0.83
CA VAL A 76 -3.23 11.63 0.93
C VAL A 76 -4.59 11.00 0.68
N TYR A 77 -5.66 11.54 1.26
CA TYR A 77 -7.00 11.01 0.99
C TYR A 77 -7.40 11.15 -0.47
N ARG A 78 -7.13 12.30 -1.10
CA ARG A 78 -7.36 12.49 -2.54
C ARG A 78 -6.54 11.52 -3.38
N PHE A 79 -5.33 11.18 -2.95
CA PHE A 79 -4.50 10.20 -3.65
C PHE A 79 -5.05 8.77 -3.54
N LEU A 80 -5.45 8.34 -2.34
CA LEU A 80 -5.98 6.99 -2.12
C LEU A 80 -7.38 6.78 -2.71
N ASN A 81 -8.21 7.82 -2.67
CA ASN A 81 -9.62 7.75 -3.07
C ASN A 81 -9.87 8.23 -4.52
N GLN A 82 -8.82 8.40 -5.33
CA GLN A 82 -8.98 8.79 -6.72
C GLN A 82 -9.59 7.63 -7.52
N SER A 83 -10.80 7.81 -8.04
CA SER A 83 -11.57 6.75 -8.72
C SER A 83 -10.95 6.29 -10.04
N THR A 84 -10.15 7.14 -10.68
CA THR A 84 -9.45 6.82 -11.93
C THR A 84 -8.19 5.97 -11.72
N PHE A 85 -7.73 5.79 -10.48
CA PHE A 85 -6.53 5.00 -10.18
C PHE A 85 -6.84 3.51 -10.19
N ASN A 86 -6.25 2.79 -11.13
CA ASN A 86 -6.46 1.36 -11.28
C ASN A 86 -5.50 0.55 -10.38
N TRP A 87 -5.81 0.52 -9.08
CA TRP A 87 -5.03 -0.23 -8.09
C TRP A 87 -4.88 -1.72 -8.42
N ARG A 88 -5.91 -2.33 -9.03
CA ARG A 88 -5.88 -3.73 -9.47
C ARG A 88 -4.83 -3.95 -10.57
N ARG A 89 -4.79 -3.10 -11.59
CA ARG A 89 -3.78 -3.17 -12.66
C ARG A 89 -2.38 -2.95 -12.12
N PHE A 90 -2.21 -2.03 -11.17
CA PHE A 90 -0.93 -1.84 -10.48
C PHE A 90 -0.47 -3.13 -9.80
N LEU A 91 -1.31 -3.73 -8.96
CA LEU A 91 -0.97 -4.93 -8.20
C LEU A 91 -0.65 -6.12 -9.14
N LEU A 92 -1.51 -6.37 -10.12
CA LEU A 92 -1.31 -7.47 -11.09
C LEU A 92 -0.01 -7.30 -11.88
N SER A 93 0.28 -6.09 -12.34
CA SER A 93 1.51 -5.81 -13.11
C SER A 93 2.76 -5.97 -12.25
N LEU A 94 2.72 -5.51 -11.00
CA LEU A 94 3.82 -5.67 -10.05
C LEU A 94 4.05 -7.14 -9.70
N VAL A 95 3.00 -7.88 -9.34
CA VAL A 95 3.08 -9.30 -8.98
C VAL A 95 3.61 -10.13 -10.15
N ALA A 96 3.15 -9.91 -11.38
CA ALA A 96 3.68 -10.61 -12.55
C ALA A 96 5.18 -10.38 -12.74
N SER A 97 5.66 -9.15 -12.51
CA SER A 97 7.08 -8.79 -12.55
C SER A 97 7.87 -9.50 -11.45
N VAL A 98 7.34 -9.53 -10.23
CA VAL A 98 7.95 -10.23 -9.08
C VAL A 98 8.03 -11.72 -9.33
N ILE A 99 6.95 -12.37 -9.77
CA ILE A 99 6.93 -13.79 -10.12
C ILE A 99 7.97 -14.11 -11.19
N GLY A 100 8.08 -13.26 -12.23
CA GLY A 100 9.08 -13.41 -13.28
C GLY A 100 10.51 -13.31 -12.75
N LYS A 101 10.76 -12.43 -11.77
CA LYS A 101 12.07 -12.30 -11.12
C LYS A 101 12.38 -13.51 -10.24
N VAL A 102 11.46 -13.89 -9.36
CA VAL A 102 11.62 -15.04 -8.44
C VAL A 102 11.77 -16.34 -9.21
N SER A 103 11.03 -16.53 -10.31
CA SER A 103 11.13 -17.73 -11.14
C SER A 103 12.53 -17.95 -11.72
N LYS A 104 13.30 -16.88 -11.97
CA LYS A 104 14.70 -16.99 -12.43
C LYS A 104 15.67 -17.37 -11.31
N LEU A 105 15.27 -17.16 -10.05
CA LEU A 105 16.04 -17.51 -8.86
C LEU A 105 15.72 -18.91 -8.34
N THR A 106 14.76 -19.60 -8.95
CA THR A 106 14.37 -20.97 -8.60
C THR A 106 14.60 -21.92 -9.77
N ARG A 107 14.80 -23.21 -9.49
CA ARG A 107 14.88 -24.24 -10.53
C ARG A 107 13.56 -24.38 -11.30
N HIS A 108 13.64 -24.78 -12.57
CA HIS A 108 12.47 -24.95 -13.45
C HIS A 108 11.55 -26.11 -13.04
N ASP A 109 12.09 -27.10 -12.34
CA ASP A 109 11.38 -28.29 -11.86
C ASP A 109 10.69 -28.06 -10.49
N ARG A 110 10.88 -26.89 -9.87
CA ARG A 110 10.22 -26.57 -8.62
C ARG A 110 8.71 -26.41 -8.88
N PRO A 111 7.84 -27.17 -8.17
CA PRO A 111 6.40 -27.02 -8.32
C PRO A 111 5.97 -25.60 -7.94
N LYS A 112 5.14 -24.99 -8.78
CA LYS A 112 4.50 -23.70 -8.52
C LYS A 112 3.08 -23.98 -8.05
N VAL A 113 2.71 -23.39 -6.91
CA VAL A 113 1.38 -23.52 -6.32
C VAL A 113 0.70 -22.16 -6.34
N LEU A 114 -0.61 -22.15 -6.58
CA LEU A 114 -1.47 -21.00 -6.38
C LEU A 114 -2.21 -21.22 -5.07
N ILE A 115 -2.03 -20.31 -4.12
CA ILE A 115 -2.65 -20.35 -2.81
C ILE A 115 -3.85 -19.40 -2.84
N LEU A 116 -4.99 -19.93 -2.39
CA LEU A 116 -6.20 -19.15 -2.19
C LEU A 116 -6.54 -19.22 -0.71
N ASP A 117 -6.53 -18.07 -0.05
CA ASP A 117 -6.87 -17.97 1.36
C ASP A 117 -7.75 -16.73 1.58
N ASP A 118 -8.67 -16.82 2.54
CA ASP A 118 -9.56 -15.74 2.87
C ASP A 118 -9.35 -15.26 4.32
N SER A 119 -9.23 -13.95 4.49
CA SER A 119 -9.00 -13.32 5.79
C SER A 119 -10.20 -12.48 6.21
N SER A 120 -10.51 -12.49 7.51
CA SER A 120 -11.47 -11.54 8.10
C SER A 120 -10.92 -10.12 7.99
N TYR A 121 -11.62 -9.24 7.27
CA TYR A 121 -11.27 -7.82 7.21
C TYR A 121 -12.24 -7.00 8.04
N ASP A 122 -11.85 -6.62 9.26
CA ASP A 122 -12.73 -5.97 10.21
C ASP A 122 -12.78 -4.44 10.05
N ARG A 123 -14.00 -3.90 10.17
CA ARG A 123 -14.36 -2.49 9.96
C ARG A 123 -15.38 -2.05 11.02
N ASN A 124 -15.19 -2.51 12.25
CA ASN A 124 -16.14 -2.30 13.36
C ASN A 124 -16.46 -0.83 13.67
N ARG A 125 -15.54 0.09 13.35
CA ARG A 125 -15.69 1.53 13.56
C ARG A 125 -16.29 2.26 12.35
N SER A 126 -16.52 1.58 11.24
CA SER A 126 -17.02 2.17 10.00
C SER A 126 -18.55 2.10 9.95
N LYS A 127 -19.18 3.16 9.42
CA LYS A 127 -20.63 3.23 9.18
C LYS A 127 -21.01 3.08 7.71
N HIS A 128 -20.23 3.67 6.80
CA HIS A 128 -20.46 3.65 5.36
C HIS A 128 -19.18 3.25 4.65
N VAL A 129 -18.97 1.95 4.46
CA VAL A 129 -17.88 1.41 3.64
C VAL A 129 -18.42 0.31 2.75
N GLU A 130 -17.82 0.15 1.59
CA GLU A 130 -18.20 -0.89 0.63
C GLU A 130 -18.11 -2.29 1.27
N LEU A 131 -19.03 -3.17 0.90
CA LEU A 131 -19.09 -4.56 1.37
C LEU A 131 -19.22 -4.74 2.88
N LEU A 132 -19.66 -3.72 3.62
CA LEU A 132 -19.84 -3.82 5.08
C LEU A 132 -21.01 -4.74 5.42
N ALA A 133 -20.70 -5.95 5.88
CA ALA A 133 -21.67 -6.91 6.40
C ALA A 133 -21.38 -7.23 7.88
N ARG A 134 -22.36 -7.80 8.58
CA ARG A 134 -22.12 -8.41 9.90
C ARG A 134 -21.75 -9.87 9.68
N CYS A 135 -20.50 -10.21 9.90
CA CYS A 135 -19.96 -11.56 9.73
C CYS A 135 -19.65 -12.17 11.09
N PHE A 136 -19.73 -13.50 11.20
CA PHE A 136 -19.29 -14.22 12.38
C PHE A 136 -17.87 -14.75 12.16
N ASP A 137 -16.97 -14.48 13.10
CA ASP A 137 -15.58 -14.92 13.04
C ASP A 137 -15.38 -16.19 13.85
N HIS A 138 -15.50 -17.33 13.17
CA HIS A 138 -15.26 -18.67 13.72
C HIS A 138 -13.78 -18.91 14.10
N ALA A 139 -12.85 -18.17 13.49
CA ALA A 139 -11.41 -18.30 13.75
C ALA A 139 -10.96 -17.40 14.92
N SER A 140 -11.77 -16.41 15.31
CA SER A 140 -11.46 -15.61 16.50
C SER A 140 -11.54 -16.46 17.76
N GLN A 141 -10.55 -16.32 18.65
CA GLN A 141 -10.54 -16.96 19.98
C GLN A 141 -11.82 -16.69 20.80
N LYS A 142 -12.53 -15.60 20.47
CA LYS A 142 -13.74 -15.15 21.17
C LYS A 142 -15.04 -15.49 20.41
N MET A 143 -14.97 -16.20 19.27
CA MET A 143 -16.10 -16.55 18.40
C MET A 143 -17.15 -15.44 18.30
N ARG A 144 -16.73 -14.29 17.75
CA ARG A 144 -17.51 -13.04 17.81
C ARG A 144 -17.99 -12.57 16.45
N PHE A 145 -19.07 -11.81 16.46
CA PHE A 145 -19.47 -11.02 15.29
C PHE A 145 -18.53 -9.82 15.10
N TYR A 146 -18.28 -9.49 13.84
CA TYR A 146 -17.63 -8.25 13.44
C TYR A 146 -18.40 -7.61 12.27
N LYS A 147 -18.24 -6.30 12.11
CA LYS A 147 -18.67 -5.61 10.87
C LYS A 147 -17.49 -5.59 9.91
N GLY A 148 -17.65 -6.05 8.68
CA GLY A 148 -16.58 -6.15 7.69
C GLY A 148 -16.95 -7.07 6.53
N PHE A 149 -15.95 -7.69 5.92
CA PHE A 149 -16.12 -8.71 4.88
C PHE A 149 -15.02 -9.77 4.98
N ARG A 150 -15.14 -10.84 4.18
CA ARG A 150 -14.06 -11.82 3.97
C ARG A 150 -13.27 -11.40 2.73
N MET A 151 -12.01 -11.08 2.93
CA MET A 151 -11.10 -10.66 1.86
C MET A 151 -10.42 -11.91 1.31
N LEU A 152 -10.83 -12.34 0.11
CA LEU A 152 -10.13 -13.39 -0.62
C LEU A 152 -8.81 -12.85 -1.16
N THR A 153 -7.72 -13.44 -0.71
CA THR A 153 -6.36 -13.17 -1.21
C THR A 153 -5.93 -14.28 -2.15
N LEU A 154 -5.48 -13.89 -3.33
CA LEU A 154 -4.91 -14.79 -4.35
C LEU A 154 -3.38 -14.62 -4.28
N GLY A 155 -2.65 -15.66 -3.90
CA GLY A 155 -1.21 -15.62 -3.62
C GLY A 155 -0.42 -16.73 -4.30
#